data_AF-A0AAD6QHA2-F1
#
_entry.id   AF-A0AAD6QHA2-F1
#
_cell.length_a   1.000
_cell.length_b   1.000
_cell.length_c   1.000
_cell.angle_alpha   90.00
_cell.angle_beta   90.00
_cell.angle_gamma   90.00
#
_symmetry.space_group_name_H-M   'P 1'
#
loop_
_entity.id
_entity.type
_entity.pdbx_description
1 polymer ?
#
loop_
_entity_poly.entity_id
_entity_poly.type
_entity_poly.pdbx_seq_one_letter_code
_entity_poly.pdbx_strand_id
1 'polypeptide(L)'
;MTKPQYFMSKYADEMIVRYADEMIDDKLQGDLSSVDIATKENLENLVKVGEDLLKSPVSHINLDTGGYEPVKDGGTYEEALQRFAKLLSEERKLLQSNSAPAKEEEN
;
A
#
# COMPACT_ATOMS: atom_id res chain seq x y z
N MET A 1 20.25 -16.47 9.47
CA MET A 1 19.41 -15.58 8.63
C MET A 1 19.52 -14.17 9.20
N THR A 2 20.04 -13.24 8.42
CA THR A 2 20.32 -11.87 8.86
C THR A 2 19.02 -11.05 8.84
N LYS A 3 18.74 -10.34 9.94
CA LYS A 3 17.57 -9.46 10.15
C LYS A 3 17.09 -8.66 8.91
N PRO A 4 17.94 -8.11 8.02
CA PRO A 4 17.49 -7.44 6.80
C PRO A 4 16.72 -8.33 5.81
N GLN A 5 17.06 -9.61 5.66
CA GLN A 5 16.31 -10.52 4.78
C GLN A 5 14.91 -10.83 5.31
N TYR A 6 14.74 -10.88 6.63
CA TYR A 6 13.42 -11.06 7.27
C TYR A 6 12.52 -9.84 7.08
N PHE A 7 13.08 -8.64 7.09
CA PHE A 7 12.34 -7.42 6.78
C PHE A 7 11.94 -7.38 5.30
N MET A 8 12.86 -7.68 4.37
CA MET A 8 12.50 -7.70 2.94
C MET A 8 11.46 -8.77 2.59
N SER A 9 11.48 -9.94 3.26
CA SER A 9 10.48 -11.00 3.00
C SER A 9 9.15 -10.80 3.72
N LYS A 10 9.14 -10.24 4.94
CA LYS A 10 7.90 -9.93 5.69
C LYS A 10 7.14 -8.75 5.07
N TYR A 11 7.85 -7.88 4.36
CA TYR A 11 7.35 -6.62 3.78
C TYR A 11 7.29 -6.67 2.25
N ALA A 12 7.47 -7.85 1.63
CA ALA A 12 7.34 -8.00 0.18
C ALA A 12 5.94 -7.58 -0.30
N ASP A 13 4.91 -7.89 0.49
CA ASP A 13 3.54 -7.41 0.26
C ASP A 13 3.39 -5.89 0.49
N GLU A 14 4.28 -5.26 1.28
CA GLU A 14 4.26 -3.81 1.53
C GLU A 14 4.93 -3.00 0.40
N MET A 15 5.80 -3.62 -0.41
CA MET A 15 6.37 -2.97 -1.58
C MET A 15 5.30 -2.60 -2.61
N ILE A 16 4.23 -3.39 -2.71
CA ILE A 16 3.10 -3.15 -3.62
C ILE A 16 2.47 -1.76 -3.41
N VAL A 17 2.43 -1.25 -2.17
CA VAL A 17 1.75 0.01 -1.86
C VAL A 17 2.56 1.23 -2.31
N ARG A 18 3.90 1.16 -2.26
CA ARG A 18 4.75 2.29 -2.72
C ARG A 18 4.72 2.49 -4.22
N TYR A 19 4.53 1.42 -5.00
CA TYR A 19 4.55 1.49 -6.46
C TYR A 19 3.20 1.80 -7.10
N ALA A 20 2.14 1.93 -6.29
CA ALA A 20 0.82 2.33 -6.81
C ALA A 20 0.79 3.78 -7.33
N ASP A 21 1.66 4.66 -6.81
CA ASP A 21 1.71 6.09 -7.17
C ASP A 21 2.04 6.30 -8.66
N GLU A 22 3.03 5.56 -9.17
CA GLU A 22 3.44 5.67 -10.58
C GLU A 22 2.46 4.96 -11.54
N MET A 23 1.61 4.03 -11.07
CA MET A 23 0.61 3.34 -11.90
C MET A 23 -0.63 4.20 -12.18
N ILE A 24 -0.90 5.18 -11.30
CA ILE A 24 -2.02 6.11 -11.46
C ILE A 24 -1.75 7.10 -12.61
N ASP A 25 -0.47 7.42 -12.86
CA ASP A 25 -0.06 8.45 -13.82
C ASP A 25 -0.57 8.14 -15.24
N ASP A 26 -0.48 6.88 -15.68
CA ASP A 26 -1.01 6.43 -16.98
C ASP A 26 -2.54 6.60 -17.13
N LYS A 27 -3.27 6.65 -16.00
CA LYS A 27 -4.74 6.82 -15.96
C LYS A 27 -5.16 8.29 -15.83
N LEU A 28 -4.25 9.19 -15.49
CA LEU A 28 -4.51 10.61 -15.41
C LEU A 28 -4.23 11.24 -16.77
N GLN A 29 -5.28 11.61 -17.49
CA GLN A 29 -5.17 12.25 -18.80
C GLN A 29 -5.93 13.57 -18.84
N GLY A 30 -5.42 14.53 -19.62
CA GLY A 30 -6.00 15.86 -19.75
C GLY A 30 -6.07 16.56 -18.39
N ASP A 31 -7.22 17.15 -18.09
CA ASP A 31 -7.44 17.93 -16.86
C ASP A 31 -7.21 17.11 -15.57
N LEU A 32 -7.35 15.78 -15.63
CA LEU A 32 -7.11 14.89 -14.48
C LEU A 32 -5.63 14.81 -14.09
N SER A 33 -4.72 15.05 -15.03
CA SER A 33 -3.28 15.09 -14.79
C SER A 33 -2.82 16.45 -14.26
N SER A 34 -3.68 17.47 -14.32
CA SER A 34 -3.34 18.84 -13.93
C SER A 34 -3.51 19.04 -12.43
N VAL A 35 -2.41 19.36 -11.75
CA VAL A 35 -2.37 19.58 -10.29
C VAL A 35 -3.07 20.87 -9.84
N ASP A 36 -3.39 21.76 -10.77
CA ASP A 36 -3.98 23.10 -10.53
C ASP A 36 -5.45 23.22 -10.96
N ILE A 37 -6.02 22.21 -11.63
CA ILE A 37 -7.42 22.21 -12.06
C ILE A 37 -8.30 21.61 -10.96
N ALA A 38 -8.65 22.42 -9.96
CA ALA A 38 -9.50 22.02 -8.83
C ALA A 38 -10.99 22.29 -9.08
N THR A 39 -11.49 22.04 -10.29
CA THR A 39 -12.95 22.11 -10.53
C THR A 39 -13.65 20.95 -9.83
N LYS A 40 -14.90 21.15 -9.41
CA LYS A 40 -15.68 20.10 -8.73
C LYS A 40 -15.74 18.81 -9.57
N GLU A 41 -15.94 18.94 -10.87
CA GLU A 41 -15.97 17.82 -11.82
C GLU A 41 -14.65 17.07 -11.86
N ASN A 42 -13.51 17.78 -11.94
CA ASN A 42 -12.19 17.15 -11.97
C ASN A 42 -11.92 16.38 -10.67
N LEU A 43 -12.25 16.96 -9.52
CA LEU A 43 -12.10 16.30 -8.22
C LEU A 43 -12.99 15.05 -8.08
N GLU A 44 -14.24 15.10 -8.54
CA GLU A 44 -15.12 13.93 -8.54
C GLU A 44 -14.61 12.81 -9.44
N ASN A 45 -14.01 13.16 -10.57
CA ASN A 45 -13.41 12.19 -11.49
C ASN A 45 -12.11 11.57 -10.90
N LEU A 46 -11.29 12.36 -10.21
CA LEU A 46 -10.12 11.83 -9.46
C LEU A 46 -10.53 10.83 -8.37
N VAL A 47 -11.63 11.09 -7.66
CA VAL A 47 -12.18 10.13 -6.68
C VAL A 47 -12.54 8.80 -7.37
N LYS A 48 -13.24 8.86 -8.51
CA LYS A 48 -13.60 7.64 -9.26
C LYS A 48 -12.37 6.85 -9.72
N VAL A 49 -11.34 7.54 -10.21
CA VAL A 49 -10.07 6.89 -10.60
C VAL A 49 -9.45 6.16 -9.42
N GLY A 50 -9.45 6.76 -8.23
CA GLY A 50 -8.97 6.11 -7.00
C GLY A 50 -9.83 4.90 -6.59
N GLU A 51 -11.15 5.01 -6.66
CA GLU A 51 -12.05 3.88 -6.36
C GLU A 51 -11.88 2.71 -7.34
N ASP A 52 -11.65 3.00 -8.62
CA ASP A 52 -11.39 1.98 -9.64
C ASP A 52 -10.00 1.36 -9.48
N LEU A 53 -9.02 2.13 -9.02
CA LEU A 53 -7.69 1.61 -8.68
C LEU A 53 -7.77 0.57 -7.57
N LEU A 54 -8.54 0.83 -6.51
CA LEU A 54 -8.71 -0.09 -5.39
C LEU A 54 -9.24 -1.46 -5.85
N LYS A 55 -10.12 -1.48 -6.85
CA LYS A 55 -10.69 -2.71 -7.42
C LYS A 55 -9.77 -3.40 -8.42
N SER A 56 -8.71 -2.73 -8.89
CA SER A 56 -7.79 -3.29 -9.87
C SER A 56 -6.83 -4.31 -9.24
N PRO A 57 -6.32 -5.28 -10.03
CA PRO A 57 -5.33 -6.23 -9.54
C PRO A 57 -4.05 -5.53 -9.11
N VAL A 58 -3.47 -6.02 -8.02
CA VAL A 58 -2.16 -5.58 -7.57
C VAL A 58 -1.12 -5.81 -8.67
N SER A 59 -0.31 -4.79 -8.95
CA SER A 59 0.78 -4.85 -9.92
C SER A 59 2.12 -4.47 -9.30
N HIS A 60 3.21 -4.99 -9.86
CA HIS A 60 4.59 -4.67 -9.52
C HIS A 60 5.33 -4.15 -10.76
N ILE A 61 6.40 -3.40 -10.56
CA ILE A 61 7.25 -2.94 -11.67
C ILE A 61 8.23 -4.07 -12.03
N ASN A 62 8.21 -4.48 -13.29
CA ASN A 62 9.26 -5.29 -13.86
C ASN A 62 10.47 -4.38 -14.12
N LEU A 63 11.54 -4.55 -13.33
CA LEU A 63 12.72 -3.68 -13.37
C LEU A 63 13.53 -3.82 -14.67
N ASP A 64 13.34 -4.89 -15.44
CA ASP A 64 14.00 -5.11 -16.72
C ASP A 64 13.29 -4.38 -17.87
N THR A 65 11.95 -4.28 -17.80
CA THR A 65 11.13 -3.65 -18.85
C THR A 65 10.64 -2.25 -18.48
N GLY A 66 10.68 -1.90 -17.19
CA GLY A 66 10.08 -0.68 -16.62
C GLY A 66 8.55 -0.69 -16.61
N GLY A 67 7.92 -1.81 -16.96
CA GLY A 67 6.45 -1.92 -17.08
C GLY A 67 5.78 -2.52 -15.84
N TYR A 68 4.49 -2.24 -15.67
CA TYR A 68 3.67 -2.84 -14.62
C TYR A 68 3.18 -4.23 -15.01
N GLU A 69 3.40 -5.19 -14.11
CA GLU A 69 2.93 -6.56 -14.26
C GLU A 69 2.08 -6.98 -13.06
N PRO A 70 0.90 -7.59 -13.27
CA PRO A 70 0.06 -8.05 -12.19
C PRO A 70 0.79 -9.10 -11.35
N VAL A 71 0.70 -8.98 -10.03
CA VAL A 71 1.24 -9.96 -9.10
C VAL A 71 0.32 -11.16 -9.08
N LYS A 72 0.86 -12.32 -9.47
CA LYS A 72 0.11 -13.58 -9.43
C LYS A 72 -0.37 -13.86 -8.01
N ASP A 73 -1.65 -14.17 -7.87
CA ASP A 73 -2.33 -14.44 -6.60
C ASP A 73 -2.34 -13.25 -5.59
N GLY A 74 -1.99 -12.04 -6.03
CA GLY A 74 -1.94 -10.83 -5.17
C GLY A 74 -3.31 -10.23 -4.80
N GLY A 75 -4.36 -10.58 -5.54
CA GLY A 75 -5.71 -10.02 -5.36
C GLY A 75 -5.82 -8.57 -5.83
N THR A 76 -6.78 -7.83 -5.28
CA THR A 76 -6.97 -6.40 -5.60
C THR A 76 -6.17 -5.50 -4.64
N TYR A 77 -5.93 -4.25 -5.04
CA TYR A 77 -5.30 -3.25 -4.16
C TYR A 77 -6.08 -3.05 -2.87
N GLU A 78 -7.42 -3.09 -2.92
CA GLU A 78 -8.27 -3.02 -1.73
C GLU A 78 -7.96 -4.14 -0.73
N GLU A 79 -7.92 -5.38 -1.20
CA GLU A 79 -7.62 -6.53 -0.33
C GLU A 79 -6.20 -6.46 0.22
N ALA A 80 -5.23 -6.05 -0.60
CA ALA A 80 -3.84 -5.87 -0.18
C ALA A 80 -3.73 -4.79 0.91
N LEU A 81 -4.41 -3.67 0.76
CA LEU A 81 -4.45 -2.60 1.77
C LEU A 81 -5.13 -3.05 3.07
N GLN A 82 -6.20 -3.86 2.99
CA GLN A 82 -6.83 -4.45 4.17
C GLN A 82 -5.89 -5.39 4.92
N ARG A 83 -5.19 -6.28 4.19
CA ARG A 83 -4.14 -7.16 4.74
C ARG A 83 -3.05 -6.33 5.43
N PHE A 84 -2.59 -5.27 4.76
CA PHE A 84 -1.56 -4.38 5.29
C PHE A 84 -2.00 -3.64 6.55
N ALA A 85 -3.20 -3.06 6.57
CA ALA A 85 -3.75 -2.40 7.75
C ALA A 85 -3.87 -3.33 8.96
N LYS A 86 -4.22 -4.61 8.73
CA LYS A 86 -4.26 -5.64 9.78
C LYS A 86 -2.87 -5.90 10.35
N LEU A 87 -1.86 -6.09 9.49
CA LEU A 87 -0.48 -6.30 9.92
C LEU A 87 0.04 -5.13 10.78
N LEU A 88 -0.21 -3.89 10.37
CA LEU A 88 0.15 -2.70 11.14
C LEU A 88 -0.56 -2.65 12.50
N SER A 89 -1.83 -3.04 12.55
CA SER A 89 -2.60 -3.10 13.80
C SER A 89 -2.03 -4.13 14.76
N GLU A 90 -1.65 -5.31 14.27
CA GLU A 90 -1.03 -6.38 15.05
C GLU A 90 0.35 -5.97 15.57
N GLU A 91 1.20 -5.38 14.72
CA GLU A 91 2.52 -4.87 15.10
C GLU A 91 2.40 -3.79 16.20
N ARG A 92 1.44 -2.85 16.07
CA ARG A 92 1.18 -1.83 17.10
C ARG A 92 0.78 -2.45 18.44
N LYS A 93 -0.08 -3.47 18.43
CA LYS A 93 -0.51 -4.17 19.66
C LYS A 93 0.66 -4.87 20.35
N LEU A 94 1.54 -5.53 19.59
CA LEU A 94 2.73 -6.18 20.11
C LEU A 94 3.69 -5.19 20.76
N LEU A 95 3.90 -4.02 20.15
CA LEU A 95 4.72 -2.96 20.74
C LEU A 95 4.12 -2.45 22.06
N GLN A 96 2.80 -2.27 22.11
CA GLN A 96 2.11 -1.83 23.33
C GLN A 96 2.16 -2.87 24.44
N SER A 97 1.97 -4.17 24.14
CA SER A 97 2.07 -5.23 25.15
C SER A 97 3.49 -5.40 25.70
N ASN A 98 4.50 -5.21 24.86
CA ASN A 98 5.91 -5.31 25.26
C ASN A 98 6.41 -4.08 26.04
N SER A 99 5.60 -3.02 26.12
CA SER A 99 5.90 -1.78 26.86
C SER A 99 5.26 -1.70 28.25
N ALA A 100 4.49 -2.71 28.66
CA ALA A 100 3.96 -2.78 30.02
C ALA A 100 5.12 -3.01 31.01
N PRO A 101 5.31 -2.17 32.05
CA PRO A 101 6.35 -2.40 33.03
C PRO A 101 6.08 -3.73 33.73
N ALA A 102 7.14 -4.53 33.90
CA ALA A 102 7.12 -5.71 34.74
C ALA A 102 6.51 -5.30 36.09
N LYS A 103 5.38 -5.91 36.45
CA LYS A 103 4.81 -5.71 37.78
C LYS A 103 5.88 -6.13 38.77
N GLU A 104 6.40 -5.16 39.53
CA GLU A 104 7.22 -5.41 40.70
C GLU A 104 6.38 -6.28 41.65
N GLU A 105 6.83 -7.52 41.85
CA GLU A 105 6.37 -8.37 42.94
C GLU A 105 6.84 -7.71 44.24
N GLU A 106 5.98 -6.90 44.85
CA GLU A 106 6.15 -6.41 46.21
C GLU A 106 5.83 -7.57 47.17
N ASN A 107 6.86 -7.99 47.91
CA ASN A 107 6.83 -9.00 48.98
C ASN A 107 7.15 -8.31 50.31
#